data_AF-A0A3R6JJQ7-F1
#
_entry.id   AF-A0A3R6JJQ7-F1
#
_cell.length_a   1.000
_cell.length_b   1.000
_cell.length_c   1.000
_cell.angle_alpha   90.00
_cell.angle_beta   90.00
_cell.angle_gamma   90.00
#
_symmetry.space_group_name_H-M   'P 1'
#
loop_
_entity.id
_entity.type
_entity.pdbx_description
1 polymer ?
#
loop_
_entity_poly.entity_id
_entity_poly.type
_entity_poly.pdbx_seq_one_letter_code
_entity_poly.pdbx_strand_id
1 'polypeptide(L)'
;MMERAGKIIERVFRFLPAHLKLQNSVITQQDCLGYLKNDDTEKLLLLDVPYIGSEHTCAVTGYKYQPFHKKVADYLQNAEYPFLYYCRSTPPKSNSTFNRADAEHIMKMKLGQNFMNKGYYFQKVPHKEDTELMISNQFYNSEVQFQWTNTYYSV
;
A
#
# COMPACT_ATOMS: atom_id res chain seq x y z
N MET A 1 -14.88 29.05 -28.50
CA MET A 1 -13.51 28.71 -28.94
C MET A 1 -13.49 27.23 -29.26
N MET A 2 -13.48 26.83 -30.54
CA MET A 2 -13.42 25.41 -30.94
C MET A 2 -12.00 24.88 -30.76
N GLU A 3 -11.84 23.76 -30.07
CA GLU A 3 -10.57 23.05 -29.94
C GLU A 3 -10.11 22.58 -31.33
N ARG A 4 -8.87 22.89 -31.74
CA ARG A 4 -8.33 22.47 -33.04
C ARG A 4 -8.20 20.94 -33.07
N ALA A 5 -8.60 20.30 -34.17
CA ALA A 5 -8.60 18.84 -34.35
C ALA A 5 -7.29 18.15 -33.94
N GLY A 6 -6.13 18.77 -34.15
CA GLY A 6 -4.83 18.23 -33.71
C GLY A 6 -4.72 18.02 -32.20
N LYS A 7 -5.29 18.91 -31.37
CA LYS A 7 -5.27 18.76 -29.90
C LYS A 7 -6.16 17.62 -29.42
N ILE A 8 -7.25 17.36 -30.14
CA ILE A 8 -8.16 16.25 -29.86
C ILE A 8 -7.45 14.92 -30.16
N ILE A 9 -6.79 14.81 -31.32
CA ILE A 9 -6.04 13.61 -31.71
C ILE A 9 -4.90 13.30 -30.73
N GLU A 10 -4.14 14.32 -30.32
CA GLU A 10 -3.05 14.14 -29.35
C GLU A 10 -3.56 13.62 -28.00
N ARG A 11 -4.69 14.15 -27.50
CA ARG A 11 -5.32 13.64 -26.28
C ARG A 11 -5.75 12.17 -26.43
N VAL A 12 -6.37 11.81 -27.54
CA VAL A 12 -6.79 10.42 -27.80
C VAL A 12 -5.58 9.48 -27.76
N PHE A 13 -4.48 9.82 -28.44
CA PHE A 13 -3.27 8.98 -28.41
C PHE A 13 -2.63 8.88 -27.03
N ARG A 14 -2.72 9.91 -26.19
CA ARG A 14 -2.25 9.85 -24.79
C ARG A 14 -3.06 8.84 -23.96
N PHE A 15 -4.37 8.69 -24.21
CA PHE A 15 -5.24 7.78 -23.45
C PHE A 15 -5.39 6.40 -24.07
N LEU A 16 -5.06 6.22 -25.36
CA LEU A 16 -5.19 4.96 -26.07
C LEU A 16 -4.50 3.79 -25.34
N PRO A 17 -3.26 3.91 -24.81
CA PRO A 17 -2.65 2.82 -24.07
C PRO A 17 -3.44 2.40 -22.82
N ALA A 18 -3.98 3.37 -22.07
CA ALA A 18 -4.81 3.08 -20.91
C ALA A 18 -6.12 2.41 -21.32
N HIS A 19 -6.77 2.92 -22.37
CA HIS A 19 -7.99 2.33 -22.91
C HIS A 19 -7.79 0.86 -23.31
N LEU A 20 -6.74 0.56 -24.07
CA LEU A 20 -6.44 -0.82 -24.49
C LEU A 20 -6.19 -1.75 -23.31
N LYS A 21 -5.47 -1.29 -22.27
CA LYS A 21 -5.22 -2.08 -21.06
C LYS A 21 -6.48 -2.33 -20.23
N LEU A 22 -7.42 -1.39 -20.24
CA LEU A 22 -8.64 -1.44 -19.43
C LEU A 22 -9.78 -2.25 -20.09
N GLN A 23 -9.63 -2.72 -21.33
CA GLN A 23 -10.69 -3.46 -22.03
C GLN A 23 -11.12 -4.74 -21.30
N ASN A 24 -10.19 -5.37 -20.56
CA ASN A 24 -10.45 -6.56 -19.75
C ASN A 24 -10.50 -6.24 -18.25
N SER A 25 -10.81 -4.99 -17.89
CA SER A 25 -10.82 -4.52 -16.50
C SER A 25 -12.21 -4.08 -16.07
N VAL A 26 -12.55 -4.37 -14.81
CA VAL A 26 -13.73 -3.81 -14.16
C VAL A 26 -13.29 -2.62 -13.31
N ILE A 27 -13.80 -1.43 -13.63
CA ILE A 27 -13.60 -0.22 -12.83
C ILE A 27 -14.79 -0.10 -11.88
N THR A 28 -14.52 0.06 -10.59
CA THR A 28 -15.53 0.04 -9.54
C THR A 28 -15.35 1.21 -8.57
N GLN A 29 -16.44 1.61 -7.92
CA GLN A 29 -16.45 2.58 -6.83
C GLN A 29 -17.01 1.89 -5.58
N GLN A 30 -16.28 0.91 -5.07
CA GLN A 30 -16.62 0.14 -3.88
C GLN A 30 -15.53 0.29 -2.82
N ASP A 31 -15.88 0.03 -1.56
CA ASP A 31 -14.89 -0.04 -0.48
C ASP A 31 -13.92 -1.20 -0.76
N CYS A 32 -12.61 -0.89 -0.79
CA CYS A 32 -11.57 -1.86 -1.09
C CYS A 32 -11.51 -3.01 -0.08
N LEU A 33 -12.02 -2.80 1.15
CA LEU A 33 -12.12 -3.85 2.16
C LEU A 33 -12.97 -5.04 1.71
N GLY A 34 -13.91 -4.84 0.78
CA GLY A 34 -14.69 -5.92 0.19
C GLY A 34 -13.82 -6.95 -0.53
N TYR A 35 -12.78 -6.49 -1.24
CA TYR A 35 -11.87 -7.34 -2.01
C TYR A 35 -10.88 -8.12 -1.13
N LEU A 36 -10.80 -7.81 0.16
CA LEU A 36 -9.90 -8.49 1.10
C LEU A 36 -10.45 -9.80 1.66
N LYS A 37 -11.70 -10.14 1.37
CA LYS A 37 -12.33 -11.37 1.84
C LYS A 37 -11.73 -12.59 1.12
N ASN A 38 -11.79 -13.77 1.75
CA ASN A 38 -11.43 -15.06 1.15
C ASN A 38 -12.58 -15.64 0.29
N ASP A 39 -13.33 -14.79 -0.40
CA ASP A 39 -14.42 -15.21 -1.30
C ASP A 39 -13.91 -15.73 -2.65
N ASP A 40 -12.69 -15.35 -3.02
CA ASP A 40 -11.96 -15.78 -4.21
C ASP A 40 -10.49 -15.92 -3.83
N THR A 41 -9.93 -17.12 -3.93
CA THR A 41 -8.53 -17.41 -3.60
C THR A 41 -7.61 -17.46 -4.82
N GLU A 42 -8.17 -17.41 -6.04
CA GLU A 42 -7.38 -17.43 -7.28
C GLU A 42 -6.84 -16.03 -7.66
N LYS A 43 -7.31 -14.98 -6.98
CA LYS A 43 -6.86 -13.60 -7.19
C LYS A 43 -5.45 -13.34 -6.67
N LEU A 44 -4.77 -12.38 -7.29
CA LEU A 44 -3.63 -11.66 -6.71
C LEU A 44 -4.08 -10.27 -6.33
N LEU A 45 -3.85 -9.90 -5.06
CA LEU A 45 -4.22 -8.57 -4.58
C LEU A 45 -2.99 -7.66 -4.45
N LEU A 46 -3.03 -6.51 -5.13
CA LEU A 46 -2.05 -5.44 -4.97
C LEU A 46 -2.70 -4.26 -4.27
N LEU A 47 -2.15 -3.88 -3.12
CA LEU A 47 -2.65 -2.81 -2.26
C LEU A 47 -1.63 -1.68 -2.17
N ASP A 48 -1.89 -0.59 -2.89
CA ASP A 48 -1.21 0.70 -2.71
C ASP A 48 -2.13 1.64 -1.93
N VAL A 49 -2.16 1.46 -0.62
CA VAL A 49 -3.09 2.15 0.27
C VAL A 49 -2.48 3.44 0.81
N PRO A 50 -3.30 4.42 1.22
CA PRO A 50 -2.82 5.61 1.90
C PRO A 50 -1.91 5.25 3.07
N TYR A 51 -0.71 5.84 3.15
CA TYR A 51 0.31 5.33 4.06
C TYR A 51 -0.02 5.59 5.53
N ILE A 52 0.34 4.61 6.37
CA ILE A 52 0.31 4.72 7.84
C ILE A 52 1.04 6.00 8.25
N GLY A 53 0.48 6.77 9.18
CA GLY A 53 1.06 8.03 9.66
C GLY A 53 0.77 9.28 8.82
N SER A 54 0.19 9.19 7.63
CA SER A 54 -0.26 10.36 6.83
C SER A 54 -1.60 10.97 7.28
N GLU A 55 -1.99 10.71 8.54
CA GLU A 55 -3.37 10.59 8.99
C GLU A 55 -4.08 11.92 9.32
N HIS A 56 -3.61 13.07 8.82
CA HIS A 56 -4.15 14.36 9.23
C HIS A 56 -5.61 14.58 8.81
N THR A 57 -6.02 14.10 7.63
CA THR A 57 -7.44 13.92 7.22
C THR A 57 -7.46 13.39 5.78
N CYS A 58 -8.29 12.39 5.50
CA CYS A 58 -8.62 12.05 4.11
C CYS A 58 -9.45 13.19 3.49
N ALA A 59 -9.39 13.37 2.16
CA ALA A 59 -10.33 14.22 1.43
C ALA A 59 -11.79 13.74 1.60
N VAL A 60 -11.99 12.48 2.01
CA VAL A 60 -13.29 11.92 2.39
C VAL A 60 -13.61 12.28 3.84
N THR A 61 -14.63 13.10 4.01
CA THR A 61 -15.10 13.55 5.34
C THR A 61 -15.48 12.35 6.21
N GLY A 62 -14.95 12.29 7.43
CA GLY A 62 -15.24 11.24 8.41
C GLY A 62 -14.39 9.96 8.28
N TYR A 63 -13.55 9.83 7.25
CA TYR A 63 -12.69 8.67 7.08
C TYR A 63 -11.43 8.75 7.95
N LYS A 64 -11.20 7.72 8.78
CA LYS A 64 -10.02 7.61 9.66
C LYS A 64 -9.10 6.48 9.15
N TYR A 65 -7.84 6.83 8.86
CA TYR A 65 -6.85 5.90 8.32
C TYR A 65 -6.37 4.84 9.33
N GLN A 66 -6.23 5.17 10.62
CA GLN A 66 -5.78 4.19 11.61
C GLN A 66 -6.72 2.97 11.74
N PRO A 67 -8.06 3.13 11.91
CA PRO A 67 -8.98 1.99 11.89
C PRO A 67 -8.94 1.18 10.58
N PHE A 68 -8.66 1.84 9.46
CA PHE A 68 -8.52 1.16 8.17
C PHE A 68 -7.34 0.20 8.16
N HIS A 69 -6.14 0.64 8.55
CA HIS A 69 -4.94 -0.22 8.55
C HIS A 69 -5.08 -1.43 9.46
N LYS A 70 -5.74 -1.27 10.61
CA LYS A 70 -6.03 -2.40 11.49
C LYS A 70 -6.94 -3.42 10.80
N LYS A 71 -8.05 -2.97 10.18
CA LYS A 71 -8.96 -3.86 9.44
C LYS A 71 -8.24 -4.58 8.29
N VAL A 72 -7.40 -3.87 7.53
CA VAL A 72 -6.61 -4.49 6.46
C VAL A 72 -5.71 -5.59 7.02
N ALA A 73 -4.97 -5.30 8.10
CA ALA A 73 -4.09 -6.28 8.74
C ALA A 73 -4.86 -7.50 9.29
N ASP A 74 -6.07 -7.29 9.81
CA ASP A 74 -6.94 -8.37 10.30
C ASP A 74 -7.43 -9.25 9.14
N TYR A 75 -7.83 -8.67 8.00
CA TYR A 75 -8.18 -9.44 6.80
C TYR A 75 -6.99 -10.21 6.24
N LEU A 76 -5.84 -9.54 6.07
CA LEU A 76 -4.65 -10.14 5.48
C LEU A 76 -4.03 -11.23 6.36
N GLN A 77 -4.30 -11.24 7.67
CA GLN A 77 -3.83 -12.28 8.58
C GLN A 77 -4.28 -13.68 8.17
N ASN A 78 -5.48 -13.80 7.62
CA ASN A 78 -6.06 -15.07 7.19
C ASN A 78 -6.18 -15.18 5.67
N ALA A 79 -5.52 -14.29 4.91
CA ALA A 79 -5.65 -14.29 3.45
C ALA A 79 -5.03 -15.56 2.85
N GLU A 80 -5.86 -16.32 2.13
CA GLU A 80 -5.46 -17.53 1.39
C GLU A 80 -4.94 -17.18 -0.01
N TYR A 81 -5.37 -16.05 -0.56
CA TYR A 81 -4.85 -15.51 -1.82
C TYR A 81 -3.49 -14.84 -1.63
N PRO A 82 -2.62 -14.82 -2.65
CA PRO A 82 -1.40 -14.03 -2.63
C PRO A 82 -1.71 -12.53 -2.57
N PHE A 83 -0.96 -11.79 -1.75
CA PHE A 83 -1.05 -10.33 -1.70
C PHE A 83 0.30 -9.63 -1.72
N LEU A 84 0.27 -8.38 -2.19
CA LEU A 84 1.33 -7.39 -2.09
C LEU A 84 0.75 -6.13 -1.43
N TYR A 85 1.23 -5.78 -0.24
CA TYR A 85 0.82 -4.58 0.49
C TYR A 85 1.98 -3.58 0.53
N TYR A 86 1.78 -2.42 -0.09
CA TYR A 86 2.76 -1.34 -0.13
C TYR A 86 2.49 -0.33 0.98
N CYS A 87 3.55 0.05 1.69
CA CYS A 87 3.51 1.11 2.68
C CYS A 87 4.87 1.83 2.76
N ARG A 88 4.98 2.85 3.60
CA ARG A 88 6.26 3.53 3.87
C ARG A 88 6.88 3.01 5.15
N SER A 89 8.19 2.83 5.14
CA SER A 89 8.97 2.63 6.36
C SER A 89 9.37 3.97 7.02
N THR A 90 9.06 5.09 6.39
CA THR A 90 9.34 6.45 6.86
C THR A 90 8.04 7.22 7.13
N PRO A 91 8.05 8.22 8.04
CA PRO A 91 6.93 9.13 8.23
C PRO A 91 6.59 9.92 6.96
N PRO A 92 5.38 10.50 6.86
CA PRO A 92 5.06 11.44 5.79
C PRO A 92 5.93 12.69 5.88
N LYS A 93 6.32 13.24 4.72
CA LYS A 93 7.13 14.47 4.63
C LYS A 93 6.48 15.69 5.30
N SER A 94 5.16 15.70 5.41
CA SER A 94 4.40 16.78 6.08
C SER A 94 4.43 16.70 7.60
N ASN A 95 4.93 15.62 8.19
CA ASN A 95 5.01 15.47 9.64
C ASN A 95 6.34 16.00 10.16
N SER A 96 6.33 17.22 10.71
CA SER A 96 7.47 17.87 11.37
C SER A 96 7.43 17.74 12.90
N THR A 97 6.50 16.97 13.45
CA THR A 97 6.30 16.83 14.90
C THR A 97 7.48 16.15 15.61
N PHE A 98 8.16 15.26 14.90
CA PHE A 98 9.29 14.48 15.41
C PHE A 98 10.50 14.67 14.51
N ASN A 99 11.71 14.53 15.07
CA ASN A 99 12.91 14.40 14.24
C ASN A 99 12.84 13.10 13.42
N ARG A 100 13.67 12.98 12.39
CA ARG A 100 13.63 11.85 11.45
C ARG A 100 13.78 10.48 12.12
N ALA A 101 14.72 10.35 13.06
CA ALA A 101 15.00 9.08 13.73
C ALA A 101 13.82 8.61 14.60
N ASP A 102 13.24 9.52 15.39
CA ASP A 102 12.06 9.23 16.22
C ASP A 102 10.85 8.88 15.36
N ALA A 103 10.67 9.58 14.25
CA ALA A 103 9.57 9.34 13.34
C ALA A 103 9.69 7.99 12.59
N GLU A 104 10.90 7.59 12.20
CA GLU A 104 11.19 6.25 11.66
C GLU A 104 10.96 5.16 12.72
N HIS A 105 11.35 5.40 13.97
CA HIS A 105 11.08 4.48 15.07
C HIS A 105 9.58 4.29 15.32
N ILE A 106 8.81 5.39 15.38
CA ILE A 106 7.35 5.35 15.53
C ILE A 106 6.70 4.60 14.37
N MET A 107 7.16 4.83 13.13
CA MET A 107 6.64 4.12 11.96
C MET A 107 6.88 2.62 12.05
N LYS A 108 8.10 2.22 12.43
CA LYS A 108 8.46 0.83 12.69
C LYS A 108 7.55 0.21 13.75
N MET A 109 7.25 0.93 14.84
CA MET A 109 6.32 0.46 15.88
C MET A 109 4.89 0.26 15.35
N LYS A 110 4.36 1.20 14.55
CA LYS A 110 3.03 1.08 13.93
C LYS A 110 2.95 -0.09 12.94
N LEU A 111 3.99 -0.30 12.13
CA LEU A 111 4.10 -1.47 11.25
C LEU A 111 4.17 -2.76 12.05
N GLY A 112 4.90 -2.73 13.17
CA GLY A 112 5.03 -3.84 14.10
C GLY A 112 3.71 -4.33 14.66
N GLN A 113 2.85 -3.39 15.07
CA GLN A 113 1.51 -3.70 15.58
C GLN A 113 0.64 -4.45 14.57
N ASN A 114 0.80 -4.19 13.28
CA ASN A 114 -0.08 -4.73 12.24
C ASN A 114 0.50 -5.95 11.52
N PHE A 115 1.82 -6.00 11.26
CA PHE A 115 2.40 -6.93 10.28
C PHE A 115 3.60 -7.74 10.77
N MET A 116 4.32 -7.32 11.82
CA MET A 116 5.50 -8.08 12.28
C MET A 116 5.08 -9.39 12.96
N ASN A 117 5.93 -10.41 12.88
CA ASN A 117 5.70 -11.76 13.45
C ASN A 117 4.51 -12.54 12.90
N LYS A 118 3.94 -12.11 11.77
CA LYS A 118 2.84 -12.84 11.12
C LYS A 118 3.32 -13.80 10.02
N GLY A 119 4.62 -14.08 9.96
CA GLY A 119 5.22 -14.94 8.92
C GLY A 119 5.36 -14.28 7.55
N TYR A 120 5.03 -12.99 7.42
CA TYR A 120 5.13 -12.26 6.16
C TYR A 120 6.57 -11.98 5.74
N TYR A 121 6.74 -11.86 4.43
CA TYR A 121 7.97 -11.43 3.77
C TYR A 121 7.92 -9.92 3.50
N PHE A 122 9.05 -9.27 3.72
CA PHE A 122 9.23 -7.84 3.59
C PHE A 122 10.32 -7.55 2.57
N GLN A 123 10.14 -6.54 1.73
CA GLN A 123 11.15 -6.05 0.80
C GLN A 123 11.22 -4.53 0.87
N LYS A 124 12.45 -3.99 1.01
CA LYS A 124 12.70 -2.57 0.82
C LYS A 124 12.68 -2.25 -0.67
N VAL A 125 11.86 -1.29 -1.07
CA VAL A 125 11.74 -0.80 -2.44
C VAL A 125 12.28 0.63 -2.47
N PRO A 126 13.48 0.86 -3.02
CA PRO A 126 14.07 2.18 -3.11
C PRO A 126 13.22 3.12 -3.98
N HIS A 127 12.86 4.30 -3.47
CA HIS A 127 12.09 5.29 -4.23
C HIS A 127 12.70 6.69 -4.08
N LYS A 128 13.69 7.05 -4.91
CA LYS A 128 14.41 8.35 -4.97
C LYS A 128 14.80 8.97 -3.61
N GLU A 129 13.85 9.55 -2.88
CA GLU A 129 14.03 10.22 -1.59
C GLU A 129 13.45 9.45 -0.39
N ASP A 130 12.69 8.39 -0.64
CA ASP A 130 11.97 7.59 0.34
C ASP A 130 12.27 6.08 0.14
N THR A 131 11.89 5.27 1.13
CA THR A 131 11.91 3.80 1.02
C THR A 131 10.49 3.30 1.24
N GLU A 132 9.95 2.64 0.22
CA GLU A 132 8.72 1.89 0.33
C GLU A 132 9.03 0.50 0.88
N LEU A 133 8.04 -0.07 1.56
CA LEU A 133 8.09 -1.40 2.12
C LEU A 133 6.95 -2.21 1.50
N MET A 134 7.32 -3.27 0.78
CA MET A 134 6.38 -4.25 0.26
C MET A 134 6.27 -5.40 1.26
N ILE A 135 5.06 -5.76 1.64
CA ILE A 135 4.73 -6.87 2.55
C ILE A 135 3.93 -7.91 1.77
N SER A 136 4.30 -9.19 1.88
CA SER A 136 3.62 -10.29 1.19
C SER A 136 3.50 -11.54 2.06
N ASN A 137 2.45 -12.34 1.84
CA ASN A 137 2.34 -13.70 2.40
C ASN A 137 3.11 -14.74 1.58
N GLN A 138 3.62 -14.37 0.41
CA GLN A 138 4.42 -15.23 -0.47
C GLN A 138 5.88 -14.78 -0.53
N PHE A 139 6.77 -15.75 -0.73
CA PHE A 139 8.20 -15.51 -0.98
C PHE A 139 8.46 -15.47 -2.49
N TYR A 140 8.79 -14.28 -2.98
CA TYR A 140 9.03 -14.00 -4.39
C TYR A 140 10.52 -13.88 -4.74
N ASN A 141 11.37 -13.43 -3.82
CA ASN A 141 12.79 -13.19 -4.12
C ASN A 141 13.69 -13.31 -2.88
N SER A 142 14.55 -14.33 -2.87
CA SER A 142 15.46 -14.63 -1.76
C SER A 142 16.62 -13.66 -1.57
N GLU A 143 16.94 -12.85 -2.57
CA GLU A 143 18.05 -11.90 -2.49
C GLU A 143 17.66 -10.62 -1.75
N VAL A 144 16.37 -10.27 -1.78
CA VAL A 144 15.88 -8.95 -1.31
C VAL A 144 14.77 -9.04 -0.26
N GLN A 145 14.09 -10.19 -0.14
CA GLN A 145 13.07 -10.38 0.87
C GLN A 145 13.63 -10.96 2.16
N PHE A 146 13.09 -10.47 3.28
CA PHE A 146 13.41 -10.94 4.62
C PHE A 146 12.11 -11.11 5.42
N GLN A 147 12.14 -11.98 6.43
CA GLN A 147 11.05 -12.04 7.41
C GLN A 147 11.40 -11.16 8.60
N TRP A 148 10.45 -10.31 9.00
CA TRP A 148 10.62 -9.49 10.19
C TRP A 148 10.08 -10.24 11.41
N THR A 149 10.97 -10.87 12.14
CA THR A 149 10.70 -11.40 13.48
C THR A 149 11.04 -10.31 14.51
N ASN A 150 10.19 -10.12 15.53
CA ASN A 150 10.52 -9.32 16.70
C ASN A 150 11.74 -9.99 17.32
N THR A 151 12.89 -9.34 17.21
CA THR A 151 13.83 -9.43 18.31
C THR A 151 13.14 -8.72 19.46
N TYR A 152 12.70 -9.49 20.44
CA TYR A 152 12.25 -8.98 21.73
C TYR A 152 13.15 -7.81 22.12
N TYR A 153 12.53 -6.74 22.61
CA TYR A 153 13.19 -5.74 23.42
C TYR A 153 14.18 -6.46 24.36
N SER A 154 15.47 -6.32 24.08
CA SER A 154 16.47 -6.45 25.11
C SER A 154 16.20 -5.29 26.06
N VAL A 155 15.52 -5.59 27.17
CA VAL A 155 15.53 -4.76 28.38
C VAL A 155 16.96 -4.71 28.89
#